data_AF-A6TKA6-F1
#
_entry.id   AF-A6TKA6-F1
#
_cell.length_a   1.000
_cell.length_b   1.000
_cell.length_c   1.000
_cell.angle_alpha   90.00
_cell.angle_beta   90.00
_cell.angle_gamma   90.00
#
_symmetry.space_group_name_H-M   'P 1'
#
loop_
_entity.id
_entity.type
_entity.pdbx_description
1 polymer ?
#
loop_
_entity_poly.entity_id
_entity_poly.type
_entity_poly.pdbx_seq_one_letter_code
_entity_poly.pdbx_strand_id
1 'polypeptide(L)' 'MAKQMISIKIDIEFDIEDMKKSLKERGILPNKANTDRMVKMIRSGRFLMNKGFLAGQPMDKETLLMYGFTFENE' A
#
# COMPACT_ATOMS: atom_id res chain seq x y z
N MET A 1 11.56 5.85 29.56
CA MET A 1 11.84 4.43 29.27
C MET A 1 12.00 4.28 27.76
N ALA A 2 13.12 3.72 27.29
CA ALA A 2 13.32 3.53 25.85
C ALA A 2 12.39 2.42 25.33
N LYS A 3 11.73 2.67 24.21
CA LYS A 3 10.79 1.73 23.59
C LYS A 3 11.60 0.60 22.93
N GLN A 4 11.49 -0.63 23.44
CA GLN A 4 12.17 -1.78 22.85
C GLN A 4 11.47 -2.15 21.54
N MET A 5 12.21 -2.20 20.43
CA MET A 5 11.69 -2.55 19.12
C MET A 5 12.29 -3.88 18.67
N ILE A 6 11.44 -4.80 18.24
CA ILE A 6 11.84 -6.07 17.63
C ILE A 6 11.56 -5.97 16.12
N SER A 7 12.54 -6.31 15.29
CA SER A 7 12.41 -6.33 13.83
C SER A 7 12.46 -7.78 13.34
N ILE A 8 11.44 -8.19 12.59
CA ILE A 8 11.30 -9.53 12.01
C ILE A 8 11.11 -9.36 10.50
N LYS A 9 11.81 -10.17 9.70
CA LYS A 9 11.60 -10.25 8.25
C LYS A 9 10.60 -11.36 7.96
N ILE A 10 9.55 -11.05 7.22
CA ILE A 10 8.47 -11.97 6.84
C ILE A 10 8.35 -11.92 5.32
N ASP A 11 8.28 -13.09 4.68
CA ASP A 11 7.91 -13.20 3.27
C ASP A 11 6.39 -13.13 3.16
N ILE A 12 5.90 -12.22 2.31
CA ILE A 12 4.46 -12.03 2.11
C ILE A 12 4.14 -12.18 0.63
N GLU A 13 3.24 -13.10 0.33
CA GLU A 13 2.69 -13.32 -0.99
C GLU A 13 1.32 -12.64 -1.10
N PHE A 14 1.07 -11.99 -2.22
CA PHE A 14 -0.20 -11.35 -2.53
C PHE A 14 -0.72 -11.84 -3.87
N ASP A 15 -2.01 -12.17 -3.93
CA ASP A 15 -2.68 -12.31 -5.20
C ASP A 15 -2.79 -10.94 -5.87
N ILE A 16 -2.39 -10.89 -7.14
CA ILE A 16 -2.47 -9.68 -7.95
C ILE A 16 -3.92 -9.22 -8.18
N GLU A 17 -4.87 -10.15 -8.19
CA GLU A 17 -6.29 -9.84 -8.34
C GLU A 17 -6.85 -9.15 -7.11
N ASP A 18 -6.44 -9.58 -5.91
CA ASP A 18 -6.83 -8.89 -4.67
C ASP A 18 -6.19 -7.50 -4.59
N MET A 19 -4.96 -7.34 -5.09
CA MET A 19 -4.34 -6.03 -5.20
C MET A 19 -5.11 -5.10 -6.14
N LYS A 20 -5.55 -5.60 -7.30
CA LYS A 20 -6.40 -4.84 -8.22
C LYS A 20 -7.74 -4.46 -7.60
N LYS A 21 -8.37 -5.35 -6.82
CA LYS A 21 -9.59 -5.02 -6.06
C LYS A 21 -9.33 -3.89 -5.07
N SER A 22 -8.25 -3.97 -4.29
CA SER A 22 -7.86 -2.89 -3.36
C SER A 22 -7.56 -1.56 -4.05
N LEU A 23 -7.01 -1.57 -5.27
CA LEU A 23 -6.84 -0.36 -6.08
C LEU A 23 -8.20 0.23 -6.48
N LYS A 24 -9.12 -0.60 -6.97
CA LYS A 24 -10.49 -0.18 -7.33
C LYS A 24 -11.26 0.38 -6.15
N GLU A 25 -11.19 -0.25 -4.97
CA GLU A 25 -11.83 0.24 -3.73
C GLU A 25 -11.33 1.64 -3.33
N ARG A 26 -10.11 2.00 -3.74
CA ARG A 26 -9.50 3.32 -3.52
C ARG A 26 -9.73 4.29 -4.69
N GLY A 27 -10.52 3.91 -5.70
CA GLY A 27 -10.74 4.67 -6.93
C GLY A 27 -9.51 4.74 -7.86
N ILE A 28 -8.47 3.94 -7.58
CA ILE A 28 -7.23 3.91 -8.37
C ILE A 28 -7.43 2.98 -9.56
N LEU A 29 -6.96 3.40 -10.75
CA LEU A 29 -7.00 2.60 -11.97
C LEU A 29 -6.15 1.32 -11.78
N PRO A 30 -6.71 0.11 -11.89
CA PRO A 30 -6.02 -1.15 -11.60
C PRO A 30 -5.13 -1.61 -12.77
N ASN A 31 -4.17 -0.77 -13.17
CA ASN A 31 -3.18 -1.06 -14.20
C ASN A 31 -1.85 -1.54 -13.60
N LYS A 32 -0.95 -2.03 -14.46
CA LYS A 32 0.38 -2.51 -14.05
C LYS A 32 1.18 -1.45 -13.31
N ALA A 33 1.15 -0.19 -13.78
CA ALA A 33 1.92 0.89 -13.17
C ALA A 33 1.48 1.19 -11.73
N ASN A 34 0.17 1.25 -11.47
CA ASN A 34 -0.37 1.47 -10.13
C ASN A 34 -0.19 0.24 -9.22
N THR A 35 -0.26 -0.96 -9.78
CA THR A 35 0.07 -2.19 -9.06
C THR A 35 1.53 -2.17 -8.61
N ASP A 36 2.47 -1.85 -9.50
CA ASP A 36 3.89 -1.75 -9.18
C ASP A 36 4.18 -0.65 -8.13
N ARG A 37 3.47 0.48 -8.19
CA ARG A 37 3.56 1.54 -7.17
C ARG A 37 3.09 1.05 -5.81
N MET A 38 1.96 0.34 -5.75
CA MET A 38 1.44 -0.25 -4.52
C MET A 38 2.45 -1.23 -3.91
N VAL A 39 3.02 -2.12 -4.73
CA VAL A 39 4.05 -3.07 -4.28
C VAL A 39 5.28 -2.35 -3.73
N LYS A 40 5.77 -1.32 -4.41
CA LYS A 40 6.90 -0.51 -3.91
C LYS A 40 6.59 0.15 -2.58
N MET A 41 5.40 0.73 -2.45
CA MET A 41 4.95 1.41 -1.24
C MET A 41 4.83 0.45 -0.04
N ILE A 42 4.33 -0.76 -0.29
CA ILE A 42 4.30 -1.87 0.68
C ILE A 42 5.73 -2.26 1.08
N ARG A 43 6.63 -2.48 0.11
CA ARG A 43 8.04 -2.86 0.39
C ARG A 43 8.82 -1.81 1.16
N SER A 44 8.58 -0.52 0.91
CA SER A 44 9.22 0.57 1.63
C SER A 44 8.59 0.86 3.00
N GLY A 45 7.37 0.37 3.23
CA GLY A 45 6.63 0.60 4.46
C GLY A 45 7.27 -0.12 5.64
N ARG A 46 7.48 0.60 6.76
CA ARG A 46 7.70 -0.04 8.05
C ARG A 46 6.34 -0.42 8.62
N PHE A 47 6.01 -1.70 8.56
CA PHE A 47 4.78 -2.22 9.17
C PHE A 47 4.90 -2.20 10.68
N LEU A 48 4.00 -1.48 11.34
CA LEU A 48 3.80 -1.62 12.78
C LEU A 48 2.62 -2.57 12.98
N MET A 49 2.85 -3.73 13.60
CA MET A 49 1.82 -4.76 13.84
C MET A 49 0.63 -4.29 14.71
N ASN A 50 0.63 -3.04 15.18
CA ASN A 50 -0.45 -2.46 15.98
C ASN A 50 -1.56 -1.81 15.15
N LYS A 51 -1.42 -1.73 13.82
CA LYS A 51 -2.49 -1.33 12.89
C LYS A 51 -2.46 -2.30 11.71
N GLY A 52 -3.63 -2.64 11.15
CA GLY A 52 -3.76 -3.64 10.08
C GLY A 52 -2.75 -3.44 8.94
N PHE A 53 -2.45 -4.50 8.19
CA PHE A 53 -1.38 -4.55 7.19
C PHE A 53 -1.33 -3.33 6.22
N LEU A 54 -2.49 -2.73 5.93
CA LEU A 54 -2.64 -1.57 5.06
C LEU A 54 -2.94 -0.24 5.78
N ALA A 55 -3.12 -0.25 7.10
CA ALA A 55 -3.53 0.91 7.89
C ALA A 55 -2.41 1.96 8.08
N GLY A 56 -1.19 1.67 7.64
CA GLY A 56 -0.09 2.63 7.52
C GLY A 56 0.02 3.27 6.14
N GLN A 57 -0.80 2.85 5.17
CA GLN A 57 -0.75 3.38 3.80
C GLN A 57 -1.74 4.53 3.62
N PRO A 58 -1.37 5.58 2.87
CA PRO A 58 -2.28 6.69 2.59
C PRO A 58 -3.52 6.20 1.85
N MET A 59 -4.68 6.66 2.30
CA MET A 59 -5.97 6.41 1.65
C MET A 59 -6.56 7.68 1.04
N ASP A 60 -6.00 8.84 1.35
CA ASP A 60 -6.44 10.11 0.80
C ASP A 60 -5.93 10.30 -0.63
N LYS A 61 -6.81 10.83 -1.49
CA LYS A 61 -6.55 11.00 -2.92
C LYS A 61 -5.35 11.92 -3.19
N GLU A 62 -5.20 12.99 -2.42
CA GLU A 62 -4.11 13.96 -2.59
C GLU A 62 -2.74 13.31 -2.38
N THR A 63 -2.56 12.58 -1.29
CA THR A 63 -1.31 11.87 -1.04
C THR A 63 -1.07 10.81 -2.10
N LEU A 64 -2.09 10.04 -2.49
CA LEU A 64 -1.97 9.04 -3.54
C LEU A 64 -1.58 9.66 -4.91
N LEU A 65 -2.07 10.86 -5.24
CA LEU A 65 -1.61 11.62 -6.41
C LEU A 65 -0.14 12.04 -6.28
N MET A 66 0.32 12.45 -5.09
CA MET A 66 1.74 12.73 -4.84
C MET A 66 2.63 11.50 -5.01
N TYR A 67 2.12 10.31 -4.68
CA TYR A 67 2.77 9.02 -4.97
C TYR A 67 2.67 8.62 -6.46
N GLY A 68 1.95 9.39 -7.28
CA GLY A 68 1.82 9.19 -8.72
C GLY A 68 0.77 8.15 -9.13
N PHE A 69 -0.18 7.82 -8.26
CA PHE A 69 -1.30 6.96 -8.62
C PHE A 69 -2.26 7.66 -9.58
N THR A 70 -2.78 6.91 -10.55
CA THR A 70 -3.81 7.40 -11.49
C THR A 70 -5.18 6.83 -11.10
N PHE A 71 -6.25 7.61 -11.22
CA PHE A 71 -7.59 7.23 -10.76
C PHE A 71 -8.50 6.86 -11.92
N GLU A 72 -9.52 6.03 -11.67
CA GLU A 72 -10.66 5.89 -12.59
C GLU A 72 -11.43 7.22 -12.53
N ASN A 73 -11.44 7.96 -13.64
CA ASN A 73 -11.90 9.35 -13.83
C ASN A 73 -10.79 10.41 -13.80
N GLU A 74 -9.98 10.38 -14.86
CA GLU A 74 -9.80 11.53 -15.77
C GLU A 74 -10.05 11.07 -17.21
#